data_AF-A0A535CAP6-F1
#
_entry.id   AF-A0A535CAP6-F1
#
_cell.length_a   1.000
_cell.length_b   1.000
_cell.length_c   1.000
_cell.angle_alpha   90.00
_cell.angle_beta   90.00
_cell.angle_gamma   90.00
#
_symmetry.space_group_name_H-M   'P 1'
#
loop_
_entity.id
_entity.type
_entity.pdbx_description
1 polymer ?
#
loop_
_entity_poly.entity_id
_entity_poly.type
_entity_poly.pdbx_seq_one_letter_code
_entity_poly.pdbx_strand_id
1 'polypeptide(L)'
;MLVFVRLLAAAVAALILLGGLVALVAGQPATGMWALALGGAGLVGLTFERMRYRSEAAERTRQDAGAGGGDPDAPQHPFRPTDERFVDPSTGRLMRVYLDPATGERRYHAER
;
A
#
# COMPACT_ATOMS: atom_id res chain seq x y z
N MET A 1 -9.66 -9.61 -3.87
CA MET A 1 -10.67 -8.60 -3.49
C MET A 1 -10.05 -7.22 -3.25
N LEU A 2 -8.99 -7.09 -2.44
CA LEU A 2 -8.36 -5.78 -2.11
C LEU A 2 -7.77 -5.02 -3.32
N VAL A 3 -7.18 -5.72 -4.31
CA VAL A 3 -6.64 -5.08 -5.52
C VAL A 3 -7.74 -4.44 -6.37
N PHE A 4 -8.88 -5.12 -6.53
CA PHE A 4 -10.03 -4.60 -7.28
C PHE A 4 -10.58 -3.33 -6.64
N VAL A 5 -10.72 -3.30 -5.31
CA VAL A 5 -11.18 -2.13 -4.55
C VAL A 5 -10.24 -0.94 -4.76
N ARG A 6 -8.92 -1.16 -4.75
CA ARG A 6 -7.92 -0.11 -4.99
C ARG A 6 -7.99 0.44 -6.42
N LEU A 7 -8.15 -0.42 -7.42
CA LEU A 7 -8.29 -0.01 -8.81
C LEU A 7 -9.58 0.79 -9.02
N LEU A 8 -10.68 0.36 -8.42
CA LEU A 8 -11.95 1.08 -8.46
C LEU A 8 -11.83 2.45 -7.80
N ALA A 9 -11.23 2.53 -6.60
CA ALA A 9 -11.02 3.79 -5.89
C ALA A 9 -10.12 4.75 -6.70
N ALA A 10 -9.05 4.24 -7.32
CA ALA A 10 -8.19 5.03 -8.18
C ALA A 10 -8.92 5.55 -9.43
N ALA A 11 -9.75 4.71 -10.06
CA ALA A 11 -10.57 5.12 -11.20
C ALA A 11 -11.58 6.21 -10.82
N VAL A 12 -12.26 6.05 -9.67
CA VAL A 12 -13.19 7.07 -9.15
C VAL A 12 -12.47 8.38 -8.87
N ALA A 13 -11.32 8.35 -8.19
CA ALA A 13 -10.53 9.55 -7.91
C ALA A 13 -10.06 10.26 -9.20
N ALA A 14 -9.66 9.50 -10.21
CA ALA A 14 -9.28 10.04 -11.53
C ALA A 14 -10.47 10.67 -12.27
N LEU A 15 -11.66 10.05 -12.20
CA LEU A 15 -12.88 10.62 -12.78
C LEU A 15 -13.29 11.91 -12.08
N ILE A 16 -13.15 12.00 -10.76
CA ILE A 16 -13.41 13.22 -10.00
C ILE A 16 -12.44 14.35 -10.43
N LEU A 17 -11.15 14.04 -10.62
CA LEU A 17 -10.17 15.00 -11.14
C LEU A 17 -10.55 15.51 -12.53
N LEU A 18 -10.89 14.59 -13.44
CA LEU A 18 -11.28 14.92 -14.80
C LEU A 18 -12.55 15.79 -14.79
N GLY A 19 -13.54 15.43 -13.98
CA GLY A 19 -14.76 16.21 -13.80
C GLY A 19 -14.49 17.60 -13.22
N GLY A 20 -13.54 17.71 -12.28
CA GLY A 20 -13.09 19.00 -11.75
C GLY A 20 -12.45 19.89 -12.81
N LEU A 21 -11.60 19.31 -13.67
CA LEU A 21 -10.99 20.02 -14.79
C LEU A 21 -12.04 20.51 -15.79
N VAL A 22 -13.02 19.67 -16.14
CA VAL A 22 -14.16 20.05 -16.99
C VAL A 22 -14.97 21.19 -16.36
N ALA A 23 -15.24 21.12 -15.06
CA ALA A 23 -15.98 22.16 -14.35
C ALA A 23 -15.24 23.51 -14.34
N LEU A 24 -13.91 23.52 -14.24
CA LEU A 24 -13.12 24.75 -14.38
C LEU A 24 -13.29 25.37 -15.77
N VAL A 25 -13.17 24.56 -16.83
CA VAL A 25 -13.33 25.02 -18.22
C VAL A 25 -14.76 25.48 -18.50
N ALA A 26 -15.76 24.87 -17.85
CA ALA A 26 -17.16 25.25 -17.94
C ALA A 26 -17.55 26.49 -17.11
N GLY A 27 -16.58 27.16 -16.47
CA GLY A 27 -16.84 28.39 -15.70
C GLY A 27 -17.43 28.15 -14.31
N GLN A 28 -17.26 26.95 -13.75
CA GLN A 28 -17.65 26.61 -12.37
C GLN A 28 -16.41 26.45 -11.47
N PRO A 29 -15.70 27.55 -11.14
CA PRO A 29 -14.38 27.48 -10.51
C PRO A 29 -14.42 26.84 -9.11
N ALA A 30 -15.43 27.17 -8.29
CA ALA A 30 -15.55 26.61 -6.95
C ALA A 30 -15.73 25.08 -6.99
N THR A 31 -16.66 24.58 -7.81
CA THR A 31 -16.91 23.14 -7.97
C THR A 31 -15.68 22.44 -8.55
N GLY A 32 -15.04 23.04 -9.57
CA GLY A 32 -13.83 22.50 -10.16
C GLY A 32 -12.68 22.38 -9.16
N MET A 33 -12.43 23.42 -8.37
CA MET A 33 -11.39 23.40 -7.32
C MET A 33 -11.64 22.34 -6.25
N TRP A 34 -12.88 22.22 -5.76
CA TRP A 34 -13.22 21.19 -4.77
C TRP A 34 -13.10 19.77 -5.31
N ALA A 35 -13.57 19.54 -6.54
CA ALA A 35 -13.40 18.25 -7.21
C ALA A 35 -11.92 17.92 -7.41
N LEU A 36 -11.10 18.89 -7.84
CA LEU A 36 -9.65 18.68 -7.97
C LEU A 36 -8.99 18.34 -6.64
N ALA A 37 -9.34 19.06 -5.57
CA ALA A 37 -8.81 18.82 -4.24
C ALA A 37 -9.19 17.42 -3.72
N LEU A 38 -10.45 17.01 -3.87
CA LEU A 38 -10.93 15.71 -3.40
C LEU A 38 -10.34 14.55 -4.21
N GLY A 39 -10.36 14.63 -5.53
CA GLY A 39 -9.77 13.60 -6.39
C GLY A 39 -8.26 13.50 -6.21
N GLY A 40 -7.57 14.63 -6.07
CA GLY A 40 -6.15 14.71 -5.76
C GLY A 40 -5.81 14.10 -4.40
N ALA A 41 -6.53 14.48 -3.35
CA ALA A 41 -6.36 13.90 -2.01
C ALA A 41 -6.63 12.38 -2.01
N GLY A 42 -7.63 11.91 -2.76
CA GLY A 42 -7.89 10.48 -2.93
C GLY A 42 -6.73 9.72 -3.58
N LEU A 43 -6.16 10.25 -4.68
CA LEU A 43 -4.98 9.64 -5.32
C LEU A 43 -3.75 9.69 -4.42
N VAL A 44 -3.52 10.79 -3.71
CA VAL A 44 -2.43 10.90 -2.73
C VAL A 44 -2.62 9.88 -1.61
N GLY A 45 -3.83 9.77 -1.05
CA GLY A 45 -4.16 8.78 -0.03
C GLY A 45 -3.91 7.34 -0.50
N LEU A 46 -4.38 6.98 -1.70
CA LEU A 46 -4.15 5.65 -2.29
C LEU A 46 -2.66 5.38 -2.57
N THR A 47 -1.93 6.40 -3.01
CA THR A 47 -0.49 6.31 -3.23
C THR A 47 0.24 6.14 -1.90
N PHE A 48 -0.14 6.88 -0.88
CA PHE A 48 0.42 6.79 0.47
C PHE A 48 0.10 5.45 1.11
N GLU A 49 -1.13 4.94 0.97
CA GLU A 49 -1.48 3.59 1.39
C GLU A 49 -0.63 2.54 0.66
N ARG A 50 -0.43 2.70 -0.66
CA ARG A 50 0.45 1.81 -1.42
C ARG A 50 1.89 1.90 -0.92
N MET A 51 2.41 3.09 -0.60
CA MET A 51 3.76 3.29 -0.08
C MET A 51 3.91 2.76 1.35
N ARG A 52 2.90 2.94 2.20
CA ARG A 52 2.89 2.42 3.57
C ARG A 52 2.76 0.89 3.60
N TYR A 53 1.99 0.33 2.67
CA TYR A 53 1.79 -1.11 2.54
C TYR A 53 2.92 -1.78 1.73
N ARG A 54 3.64 -1.02 0.91
CA ARG A 54 4.96 -1.36 0.40
C ARG A 54 5.92 -1.23 1.59
N SER A 55 5.96 -2.29 2.39
CA SER A 55 6.82 -2.42 3.57
C SER A 55 8.17 -1.73 3.36
N GLU A 56 8.61 -0.98 4.37
CA GLU A 56 9.89 -0.26 4.38
C GLU A 56 11.10 -1.11 3.96
N ALA A 57 10.95 -2.45 3.96
CA ALA A 57 11.88 -3.44 3.43
C ALA A 57 12.07 -3.40 1.89
N ALA A 58 11.03 -3.17 1.08
CA ALA A 58 11.17 -3.11 -0.38
C ALA A 58 11.96 -1.86 -0.84
N GLU A 59 11.85 -0.78 -0.06
CA GLU A 59 12.50 0.50 -0.32
C GLU A 59 13.98 0.50 0.10
N ARG A 60 14.33 -0.20 1.19
CA ARG A 60 15.72 -0.28 1.69
C ARG A 60 16.62 -1.16 0.82
N THR A 61 16.06 -2.20 0.17
CA THR A 61 16.85 -3.22 -0.55
C THR A 61 16.74 -3.12 -2.08
N ARG A 62 15.84 -2.27 -2.62
CA ARG A 62 15.53 -2.17 -4.06
C ARG A 62 15.25 -3.54 -4.71
N GLN A 63 14.79 -4.51 -3.92
CA GLN A 63 14.37 -5.82 -4.38
C GLN A 63 12.86 -5.84 -4.48
N ASP A 64 12.35 -6.51 -5.51
CA ASP A 64 10.93 -6.74 -5.68
C ASP A 64 10.40 -7.47 -4.45
N ALA A 65 9.52 -6.81 -3.67
CA ALA A 65 8.76 -7.48 -2.64
C ALA A 65 8.12 -8.70 -3.28
N GLY A 66 8.40 -9.90 -2.74
CA GLY A 66 7.85 -11.12 -3.29
C GLY A 66 6.33 -10.98 -3.43
N ALA A 67 5.72 -11.74 -4.34
CA ALA A 67 4.28 -11.72 -4.65
C ALA A 67 3.34 -12.03 -3.44
N GLY A 68 3.91 -12.07 -2.23
CA GLY A 68 3.37 -12.34 -0.90
C GLY A 68 3.36 -11.15 0.07
N GLY A 69 3.92 -9.98 -0.28
CA GLY A 69 4.13 -8.88 0.69
C GLY A 69 5.19 -9.16 1.77
N GLY A 70 5.74 -10.37 1.81
CA GLY A 70 6.87 -10.78 2.64
C GLY A 70 8.20 -10.78 1.90
N ASP A 71 9.26 -10.78 2.67
CA ASP A 71 10.62 -10.95 2.20
C ASP A 71 10.77 -12.38 1.60
N PRO A 72 11.35 -12.56 0.39
CA PRO A 72 11.56 -13.88 -0.20
C PRO A 72 12.46 -14.79 0.64
N ASP A 73 13.34 -14.21 1.45
CA ASP A 73 14.26 -14.92 2.33
C ASP A 73 13.93 -14.66 3.80
N ALA A 74 14.25 -15.63 4.66
CA ALA A 74 14.05 -15.48 6.10
C ALA A 74 14.88 -14.28 6.63
N PRO A 75 14.28 -13.36 7.41
CA PRO A 75 14.99 -12.26 8.01
C PRO A 75 16.22 -12.74 8.80
N GLN A 76 17.38 -12.16 8.51
CA GLN A 76 18.64 -12.47 9.19
C GLN A 76 18.71 -11.78 10.56
N HIS A 77 19.70 -12.14 11.38
CA HIS A 77 19.96 -11.46 12.66
C HIS A 77 19.99 -9.92 12.47
N PRO A 78 19.35 -9.11 13.35
CA PRO A 78 18.87 -9.42 14.71
C PRO A 78 17.46 -10.02 14.80
N PHE A 79 16.78 -10.24 13.68
CA PHE A 79 15.39 -10.68 13.65
C PHE A 79 15.27 -12.14 14.14
N ARG A 80 14.41 -12.34 15.15
CA ARG A 80 14.11 -13.67 15.70
C ARG A 80 12.70 -14.09 15.30
N PRO A 81 12.48 -15.35 14.92
CA PRO A 81 11.14 -15.84 14.62
C PRO A 81 10.29 -15.80 15.89
N THR A 82 9.03 -15.39 15.74
CA THR A 82 8.01 -15.54 16.79
C THR A 82 7.11 -16.73 16.45
N ASP A 83 6.25 -17.10 17.40
CA ASP A 83 5.20 -18.10 17.18
C ASP A 83 3.98 -17.55 16.43
N GLU A 84 3.95 -16.23 16.19
CA GLU A 84 2.83 -15.57 15.53
C GLU A 84 2.86 -15.83 14.02
N ARG A 85 1.74 -16.35 13.52
CA ARG A 85 1.53 -16.64 12.11
C ARG A 85 0.17 -16.14 11.67
N PHE A 86 0.09 -15.67 10.44
CA PHE A 86 -1.18 -15.25 9.84
C PHE A 86 -1.18 -15.53 8.34
N VAL A 87 -2.35 -15.70 7.75
CA VAL A 87 -2.49 -15.80 6.29
C VAL A 87 -2.62 -14.39 5.74
N ASP A 88 -1.73 -13.99 4.84
CA ASP A 88 -1.85 -12.70 4.17
C ASP A 88 -3.05 -12.74 3.20
N PRO A 89 -4.12 -11.96 3.43
CA PRO A 89 -5.32 -11.98 2.60
C PRO A 89 -5.08 -11.47 1.17
N SER A 90 -3.96 -10.78 0.94
CA SER A 90 -3.61 -10.29 -0.40
C SER A 90 -2.99 -11.38 -1.27
N THR A 91 -2.41 -12.42 -0.69
CA THR A 91 -1.60 -13.42 -1.42
C THR A 91 -1.92 -14.86 -1.05
N GLY A 92 -2.70 -15.09 0.01
CA GLY A 92 -3.09 -16.40 0.51
C GLY A 92 -1.96 -17.18 1.18
N ARG A 93 -0.78 -16.58 1.35
CA ARG A 93 0.40 -17.25 1.90
C ARG A 93 0.40 -17.19 3.41
N LEU A 94 0.87 -18.27 4.05
CA LEU A 94 1.13 -18.29 5.48
C LEU A 94 2.38 -17.47 5.76
N MET A 95 2.25 -16.46 6.62
CA MET A 95 3.31 -15.55 7.00
C MET A 95 3.73 -15.85 8.43
N ARG A 96 5.04 -15.91 8.67
CA ARG A 96 5.62 -15.93 10.02
C ARG A 96 6.16 -14.54 10.35
N VAL A 97 5.88 -14.10 11.58
CA VAL A 97 6.39 -12.83 12.11
C VAL A 97 7.80 -13.04 12.70
N TYR A 98 8.69 -12.11 12.39
CA TYR A 98 10.01 -11.99 12.98
C TYR A 98 10.09 -10.66 13.72
N LEU A 99 10.73 -10.65 14.90
CA LEU A 99 10.88 -9.47 15.74
C LEU A 99 12.36 -9.19 16.01
N ASP A 100 12.78 -7.95 15.85
CA ASP A 100 14.03 -7.45 16.43
C ASP A 100 13.77 -7.05 17.90
N PRO A 101 14.35 -7.74 18.89
CA PRO A 101 14.10 -7.44 20.30
C PRO A 101 14.73 -6.11 20.77
N ALA A 102 15.70 -5.56 20.04
CA ALA A 102 16.36 -4.31 20.40
C ALA A 102 15.56 -3.07 19.96
N THR A 103 14.89 -3.16 18.81
CA THR A 103 14.16 -2.03 18.20
C THR A 103 12.64 -2.19 18.22
N GLY A 104 12.15 -3.42 18.36
CA GLY A 104 10.74 -3.75 18.17
C GLY A 104 10.31 -3.84 16.70
N GLU A 105 11.24 -3.74 15.73
CA GLU A 105 10.93 -3.86 14.31
C GLU A 105 10.37 -5.26 13.99
N ARG A 106 9.25 -5.32 13.25
CA ARG A 106 8.59 -6.57 12.84
C ARG A 106 8.78 -6.80 11.34
N ARG A 107 9.13 -8.03 10.97
CA ARG A 107 9.28 -8.49 9.59
C ARG A 107 8.43 -9.72 9.32
N TYR A 108 8.07 -9.93 8.06
CA TYR A 108 7.17 -11.01 7.65
C TYR A 108 7.83 -11.85 6.58
N HIS A 109 7.85 -13.16 6.80
CA HIS A 109 8.42 -14.14 5.87
C HIS A 109 7.35 -15.15 5.49
N ALA A 110 7.27 -15.50 4.20
CA ALA A 110 6.37 -16.54 3.73
C ALA A 110 6.90 -17.92 4.13
N GLU A 111 6.14 -18.65 4.94
CA GLU A 111 6.47 -20.03 5.29
C GLU A 111 6.21 -20.94 4.07
N ARG A 112 7.11 -21.88 3.80
CA ARG A 112 6.99 -22.85 2.69
C ARG A 112 5.99 -23.96 3.03
#